data_AF-A0A956L8S2-F1
#
_entry.id   AF-A0A956L8S2-F1
#
_cell.length_a   1.000
_cell.length_b   1.000
_cell.length_c   1.000
_cell.angle_alpha   90.00
_cell.angle_beta   90.00
_cell.angle_gamma   90.00
#
_symmetry.space_group_name_H-M   'P 1'
#
loop_
_entity.id
_entity.type
_entity.pdbx_description
1 polymer ?
#
loop_
_entity_poly.entity_id
_entity_poly.type
_entity_poly.pdbx_seq_one_letter_code
_entity_poly.pdbx_strand_id
1 'polypeptide(L)'
;MHRRQLPILDPCSEDYEAMTPEGTSRRCARCQTSVHDLSAMSRAEARRFLLRHRGQQVCMRYRWDAHGEVLFRPASARVAGPLSTALAGLLAACTGPTEAVDPPPIDPPAQLEEGHATIPPS
;
A
#
# COMPACT_ATOMS: atom_id res chain seq x y z
N MET A 1 -3.78 5.99 -7.92
CA MET A 1 -3.26 4.93 -8.80
C MET A 1 -4.43 4.02 -8.93
N HIS A 2 -5.00 3.97 -10.12
CA HIS A 2 -6.27 3.29 -10.31
C HIS A 2 -6.00 1.87 -10.78
N ARG A 3 -6.78 0.87 -10.35
CA ARG A 3 -6.66 -0.53 -10.79
C ARG A 3 -6.63 -0.71 -12.33
N ARG A 4 -7.34 0.16 -13.06
CA ARG A 4 -7.35 0.18 -14.54
C ARG A 4 -5.98 0.51 -15.16
N GLN A 5 -5.08 1.14 -14.40
CA GLN A 5 -3.71 1.44 -14.82
C GLN A 5 -2.74 0.28 -14.51
N LEU A 6 -3.18 -0.69 -13.70
CA LEU A 6 -2.42 -1.87 -13.29
C LEU A 6 -3.23 -3.14 -13.55
N PRO A 7 -3.67 -3.39 -14.80
CA PRO A 7 -4.52 -4.53 -15.10
C PRO A 7 -3.79 -5.83 -14.81
N ILE A 8 -4.42 -6.70 -14.01
CA ILE A 8 -4.02 -8.08 -13.82
C ILE A 8 -4.67 -8.88 -14.95
N LEU A 9 -3.85 -9.40 -15.86
CA LEU A 9 -4.28 -10.13 -17.04
C LEU A 9 -4.51 -11.62 -16.73
N ASP A 10 -3.60 -12.21 -15.95
CA ASP A 10 -3.68 -13.62 -15.56
C ASP A 10 -3.84 -13.75 -14.04
N PRO A 11 -5.09 -13.81 -13.52
CA PRO A 11 -5.33 -13.92 -12.10
C PRO A 11 -4.75 -15.22 -11.53
N CYS A 12 -4.08 -15.13 -10.38
CA CYS A 12 -3.55 -16.28 -9.67
C CYS A 12 -4.55 -16.72 -8.61
N SER A 13 -5.03 -17.97 -8.69
CA SER A 13 -6.03 -18.52 -7.74
C SER A 13 -5.41 -19.17 -6.50
N GLU A 14 -4.08 -19.11 -6.34
CA GLU A 14 -3.39 -19.75 -5.23
C GLU A 14 -3.49 -18.89 -3.96
N ASP A 15 -3.56 -19.55 -2.80
CA ASP A 15 -3.59 -18.87 -1.52
C ASP A 15 -2.24 -18.21 -1.22
N TYR A 16 -2.20 -16.87 -1.28
CA TYR A 16 -1.02 -16.08 -0.98
C TYR A 16 -0.45 -16.37 0.41
N GLU A 17 -1.29 -16.58 1.43
CA GLU A 17 -0.80 -16.79 2.80
C GLU A 17 -0.12 -18.16 2.97
N ALA A 18 -0.52 -19.15 2.16
CA ALA A 18 0.09 -20.47 2.10
C ALA A 18 1.40 -20.53 1.29
N MET A 19 1.73 -19.46 0.54
CA MET A 19 2.96 -19.40 -0.27
C MET A 19 4.23 -19.23 0.58
N THR A 20 5.35 -19.74 0.08
CA THR A 20 6.66 -19.63 0.73
C THR A 20 7.13 -18.16 0.81
N PRO A 21 7.42 -17.61 1.99
CA PRO A 21 7.96 -16.25 2.13
C PRO A 21 9.31 -16.08 1.43
N GLU A 22 9.47 -14.98 0.69
CA GLU A 22 10.68 -14.60 -0.04
C GLU A 22 10.93 -13.09 0.11
N GLY A 23 11.49 -12.72 1.26
CA GLY A 23 11.73 -11.32 1.63
C GLY A 23 10.43 -10.54 1.83
N THR A 24 10.11 -9.63 0.90
CA THR A 24 8.87 -8.83 0.89
C THR A 24 7.80 -9.35 -0.08
N SER A 25 8.09 -10.47 -0.72
CA SER A 25 7.23 -11.19 -1.66
C SER A 25 7.00 -12.60 -1.17
N ARG A 26 6.15 -13.36 -1.87
CA ARG A 26 6.00 -14.80 -1.63
C ARG A 26 6.15 -15.57 -2.92
N ARG A 27 6.83 -16.71 -2.90
CA ARG A 27 7.04 -17.58 -4.06
C ARG A 27 5.79 -18.43 -4.28
N CYS A 28 5.14 -18.26 -5.41
CA CYS A 28 4.08 -19.16 -5.84
C CYS A 28 4.68 -20.42 -6.46
N ALA A 29 4.28 -21.61 -5.98
CA ALA A 29 4.74 -22.88 -6.54
C ALA A 29 4.15 -23.17 -7.93
N ARG A 30 2.96 -22.63 -8.23
CA ARG A 30 2.23 -22.89 -9.48
C ARG A 30 2.78 -22.10 -10.66
N CYS A 31 2.87 -20.78 -10.54
CA CYS A 31 3.43 -19.93 -11.61
C CYS A 31 4.96 -19.79 -11.51
N GLN A 32 5.58 -20.32 -10.45
CA GLN A 32 7.02 -20.29 -10.20
C GLN A 32 7.62 -18.87 -10.14
N THR A 33 6.81 -17.83 -9.97
CA THR A 33 7.24 -16.43 -9.82
C THR A 33 7.01 -15.92 -8.39
N SER A 34 7.73 -14.88 -8.01
CA SER A 34 7.46 -14.14 -6.77
C SER A 34 6.25 -13.24 -6.94
N VAL A 35 5.29 -13.35 -6.02
CA VAL A 35 4.09 -12.53 -5.95
C VAL A 35 4.36 -11.35 -5.01
N HIS A 36 4.21 -10.13 -5.53
CA HIS A 36 4.47 -8.89 -4.79
C HIS A 36 3.16 -8.24 -4.32
N ASP A 37 3.04 -7.95 -3.03
CA ASP A 37 1.86 -7.27 -2.48
C ASP A 37 2.07 -5.74 -2.48
N LEU A 38 1.40 -5.02 -3.39
CA LEU A 38 1.48 -3.55 -3.44
C LEU A 38 0.74 -2.90 -2.27
N SER A 39 -0.26 -3.55 -1.68
CA SER A 39 -0.97 -3.02 -0.51
C SER A 39 -0.14 -3.10 0.77
N ALA A 40 0.84 -3.99 0.83
CA ALA A 40 1.88 -3.99 1.86
C ALA A 40 2.92 -2.87 1.67
N MET A 41 3.00 -2.28 0.48
CA MET A 41 3.91 -1.16 0.16
C MET A 41 3.24 0.18 0.44
N SER A 42 4.05 1.18 0.80
CA SER A 42 3.63 2.58 0.70
C SER A 42 3.49 2.99 -0.77
N ARG A 43 2.68 4.02 -1.04
CA ARG A 43 2.49 4.54 -2.41
C ARG A 43 3.82 4.92 -3.09
N ALA A 44 4.80 5.40 -2.33
CA ALA A 44 6.12 5.72 -2.84
C ALA A 44 6.95 4.47 -3.19
N GLU A 45 6.91 3.44 -2.34
CA GLU A 45 7.55 2.14 -2.60
C GLU A 45 6.95 1.46 -3.83
N ALA A 46 5.62 1.41 -3.93
CA ALA A 46 4.92 0.85 -5.08
C ALA A 46 5.28 1.57 -6.38
N ARG A 47 5.33 2.92 -6.37
CA ARG A 47 5.81 3.71 -7.53
C ARG A 47 7.23 3.31 -7.94
N ARG A 48 8.17 3.25 -6.99
CA ARG A 48 9.55 2.86 -7.27
C ARG A 48 9.64 1.42 -7.79
N PHE A 49 8.84 0.52 -7.25
CA PHE A 49 8.74 -0.86 -7.70
C PHE A 49 8.29 -0.95 -9.15
N LEU A 50 7.19 -0.26 -9.50
CA LEU A 50 6.66 -0.22 -10.86
C LEU A 50 7.64 0.42 -11.85
N LEU A 51 8.33 1.48 -11.44
CA LEU A 51 9.37 2.13 -12.25
C LEU A 51 10.53 1.18 -12.57
N ARG A 52 10.99 0.38 -11.60
CA ARG A 52 12.08 -0.59 -11.80
C ARG A 52 11.71 -1.75 -12.72
N HIS A 53 10.44 -2.13 -12.75
CA HIS A 53 9.95 -3.27 -13.53
C HIS A 53 9.15 -2.85 -14.77
N ARG A 54 9.36 -1.63 -15.27
CA ARG A 54 8.69 -1.15 -16.48
C ARG A 54 8.90 -2.11 -17.66
N GLY A 55 7.83 -2.40 -18.38
CA GLY A 55 7.85 -3.30 -19.54
C GLY A 55 8.05 -4.79 -19.18
N GLN A 56 8.10 -5.14 -17.89
CA GLN A 56 8.18 -6.52 -17.44
C GLN A 56 6.81 -7.02 -16.98
N GLN A 57 6.60 -8.33 -17.12
CA GLN A 57 5.49 -9.01 -16.47
C GLN A 57 5.89 -9.31 -15.03
N VAL A 58 5.06 -8.88 -14.09
CA VAL A 58 5.30 -9.07 -12.66
C VAL A 58 4.05 -9.63 -12.04
N CYS A 59 4.21 -10.70 -11.25
CA CYS A 59 3.12 -11.24 -10.46
C CYS A 59 2.91 -10.35 -9.24
N MET A 60 1.73 -9.74 -9.11
CA MET A 60 1.42 -8.82 -8.02
C MET A 60 -0.02 -8.96 -7.55
N ARG A 61 -0.24 -8.53 -6.31
CA ARG A 61 -1.57 -8.43 -5.72
C ARG A 61 -1.76 -7.06 -5.13
N TYR A 62 -3.00 -6.61 -5.08
CA TYR A 62 -3.37 -5.39 -4.37
C TYR A 62 -4.85 -5.35 -4.03
N ARG A 63 -5.16 -4.54 -3.02
CA ARG A 63 -6.51 -4.18 -2.62
C ARG A 63 -6.90 -2.85 -3.27
N TRP A 64 -8.18 -2.66 -3.54
CA TRP A 64 -8.72 -1.41 -4.07
C TRP A 64 -10.08 -1.07 -3.45
N ASP A 65 -10.44 0.22 -3.44
CA ASP A 65 -11.68 0.75 -2.84
C ASP A 65 -12.88 0.77 -3.81
N ALA A 66 -14.07 1.20 -3.40
CA ALA A 66 -15.23 1.26 -4.30
C ALA A 66 -15.01 2.09 -5.58
N HIS A 67 -14.06 3.02 -5.55
CA HIS A 67 -13.73 3.92 -6.65
C HIS A 67 -12.65 3.37 -7.58
N GLY A 68 -12.06 2.20 -7.27
CA GLY A 68 -10.98 1.62 -8.07
C GLY A 68 -9.59 2.15 -7.72
N GLU A 69 -9.44 2.93 -6.64
CA GLU A 69 -8.13 3.37 -6.18
C GLU A 69 -7.43 2.25 -5.41
N VAL A 70 -6.17 2.02 -5.77
CA VAL A 70 -5.34 1.03 -5.10
C VAL A 70 -5.00 1.51 -3.69
N LEU A 71 -5.23 0.64 -2.71
CA LEU A 71 -4.92 0.87 -1.31
C LEU A 71 -3.47 0.51 -1.02
N PHE A 72 -2.80 1.40 -0.30
CA PHE A 72 -1.40 1.27 0.09
C PHE A 72 -1.27 1.32 1.60
N ARG A 73 -0.20 0.73 2.13
CA ARG A 73 0.20 0.93 3.52
C ARG A 73 0.41 2.44 3.76
N PRO A 74 -0.15 3.02 4.84
CA PRO A 74 0.08 4.42 5.15
C PRO A 74 1.58 4.67 5.29
N ALA A 75 2.04 5.82 4.79
CA ALA A 75 3.40 6.27 5.07
C ALA A 75 3.51 6.41 6.59
N SER A 76 4.55 5.83 7.20
CA SER A 76 4.85 6.12 8.60
C SER A 76 5.21 7.61 8.68
N ALA A 77 4.27 8.43 9.14
CA ALA A 77 4.58 9.81 9.48
C ALA A 77 5.66 9.74 10.55
N ARG A 78 6.87 10.21 10.23
CA ARG A 78 7.87 10.45 11.27
C ARG A 78 7.27 11.56 12.12
N VAL A 79 6.76 11.22 13.29
CA VAL A 79 6.41 12.20 14.30
C VAL A 79 7.72 12.88 14.63
N ALA A 80 7.93 14.07 14.05
CA ALA A 80 9.00 14.96 14.43
C ALA A 80 8.70 15.36 15.88
N GLY A 81 9.21 14.58 16.84
CA GLY A 81 9.10 14.92 18.24
C GLY A 81 9.77 16.29 18.46
N PRO A 82 9.18 17.18 19.27
CA PRO A 82 9.83 18.44 19.55
C PRO A 82 11.15 18.14 20.28
N LEU A 83 12.25 18.62 19.72
CA LEU A 83 13.52 18.73 20.42
C LEU A 83 13.31 19.77 21.53
N SER A 84 12.88 19.31 22.71
CA SER A 84 12.59 20.17 23.86
C SER A 84 13.88 20.84 24.36
N THR A 85 14.12 22.08 23.93
CA THR A 85 14.96 23.01 24.66
C THR A 85 14.24 23.37 25.95
N ALA A 86 14.75 22.90 27.08
CA ALA A 86 14.29 23.30 28.40
C ALA A 86 14.48 24.82 28.56
N LEU A 87 13.37 25.56 28.66
CA LEU A 87 13.37 26.89 29.28
C LEU A 87 12.10 27.01 30.12
N ALA A 88 12.29 27.16 31.42
CA ALA A 88 11.23 27.40 32.39
C ALA A 88 10.51 28.73 32.09
N GLY A 89 9.17 28.72 32.07
CA GLY A 89 8.36 29.92 31.91
C GLY A 89 6.87 29.62 32.05
N LEU A 90 6.24 30.26 33.03
CA LEU A 90 4.85 30.10 33.48
C LEU A 90 3.81 30.71 32.50
N LEU A 91 2.57 30.16 32.58
CA LEU A 91 1.23 30.68 32.23
C LEU A 91 0.55 30.29 30.90
N ALA A 92 -0.62 29.65 31.10
CA ALA A 92 -1.88 29.70 30.35
C ALA A 92 -1.87 29.44 28.83
N ALA A 93 -2.44 28.31 28.42
CA ALA A 93 -2.92 28.14 27.04
C ALA A 93 -4.22 27.33 27.01
N CYS A 94 -5.22 27.91 26.36
CA CYS A 94 -6.61 27.48 26.27
C CYS A 94 -6.75 26.04 25.76
N THR A 95 -7.68 25.30 26.36
CA THR A 95 -8.21 24.05 25.80
C THR A 95 -8.88 24.35 24.46
N GLY A 96 -8.16 24.11 23.36
CA GLY A 96 -8.75 24.09 22.04
C GLY A 96 -9.77 22.93 21.94
N PRO A 97 -10.88 23.09 21.21
CA PRO A 97 -11.81 22.00 21.00
C PRO A 97 -11.11 20.88 20.24
N THR A 98 -11.20 19.67 20.78
CA THR A 98 -10.87 18.44 20.08
C THR A 98 -11.76 18.38 18.86
N GLU A 99 -11.22 18.73 17.70
CA GLU A 99 -11.87 18.48 16.43
C GLU A 99 -12.01 16.96 16.34
N ALA A 100 -13.25 16.51 16.50
CA ALA A 100 -13.61 15.12 16.29
C ALA A 100 -13.21 14.80 14.85
N VAL A 101 -12.11 14.06 14.71
CA VAL A 101 -11.73 13.44 13.47
C VAL A 101 -12.92 12.59 13.05
N ASP A 102 -13.63 13.05 12.02
CA ASP A 102 -14.68 12.27 11.36
C ASP A 102 -14.03 10.92 10.99
N PRO A 103 -14.53 9.78 11.53
CA PRO A 103 -14.00 8.51 11.13
C PRO A 103 -14.16 8.43 9.60
N PRO A 104 -13.10 8.10 8.85
CA PRO A 104 -13.21 8.06 7.39
C PRO A 104 -14.39 7.17 7.01
N PRO A 105 -15.14 7.53 5.96
CA PRO A 105 -16.27 6.74 5.51
C PRO A 105 -15.84 5.28 5.42
N ILE A 106 -16.63 4.39 6.04
CA ILE A 106 -16.36 2.95 6.04
C ILE A 106 -16.52 2.49 4.59
N ASP A 107 -15.42 2.49 3.86
CA ASP A 107 -15.37 1.93 2.53
C ASP A 107 -15.86 0.47 2.62
N PRO A 108 -16.68 0.00 1.66
CA PRO A 108 -17.01 -1.41 1.57
C PRO A 108 -15.71 -2.24 1.58
N PRO A 109 -15.74 -3.48 2.10
CA PRO A 109 -14.53 -4.26 2.31
C PRO A 109 -13.68 -4.26 1.05
N ALA A 110 -12.47 -3.69 1.16
CA ALA A 110 -11.61 -3.50 -0.01
C ALA A 110 -11.43 -4.81 -0.76
N GLN A 111 -11.70 -4.77 -2.07
CA GLN A 111 -11.66 -5.93 -2.91
C GLN A 111 -10.20 -6.27 -3.23
N LEU A 112 -9.84 -7.55 -3.12
CA LEU A 112 -8.51 -8.05 -3.41
C LEU A 112 -8.48 -8.58 -4.86
N GLU A 113 -7.52 -8.13 -5.67
CA GLU A 113 -7.17 -8.76 -6.94
C GLU A 113 -5.74 -9.30 -6.88
N GLU A 114 -5.54 -10.51 -7.39
CA GLU A 114 -4.25 -11.23 -7.37
C GLU A 114 -3.94 -11.80 -8.75
N GLY A 115 -2.74 -11.56 -9.28
CA GLY A 115 -2.28 -12.20 -10.52
C GLY A 115 -1.16 -11.47 -11.26
N HIS A 116 -0.91 -11.86 -12.51
CA HIS A 116 0.11 -11.22 -13.34
C HIS A 116 -0.43 -9.91 -13.90
N ALA A 117 0.25 -8.81 -13.57
CA ALA A 117 -0.01 -7.53 -14.20
C ALA A 117 1.11 -7.17 -15.16
N THR A 118 0.74 -6.63 -16.32
CA THR A 118 1.70 -6.01 -17.24
C THR A 118 1.84 -4.53 -16.88
N ILE A 119 3.06 -4.08 -16.61
CA ILE A 119 3.33 -2.68 -16.29
C ILE A 119 3.41 -1.89 -17.62
N PRO A 120 2.51 -0.92 -17.88
CA PRO A 120 2.44 -0.25 -19.18
C PRO A 120 3.71 0.55 -19.48
N PRO A 121 4.11 0.66 -20.77
CA PRO A 121 5.11 1.63 -21.21
C PRO A 121 4.58 3.07 -21.06
N SER A 122 5.50 4.03 -20.91
CA SER A 122 5.17 5.47 -20.80
C SER A 122 4.55 6.04 -22.06
#